data_AF-A0A1Z9G9Y1-F1
#
_entry.id   AF-A0A1Z9G9Y1-F1
#
_cell.length_a   1.000
_cell.length_b   1.000
_cell.length_c   1.000
_cell.angle_alpha   90.00
_cell.angle_beta   90.00
_cell.angle_gamma   90.00
#
_symmetry.space_group_name_H-M   'P 1'
#
loop_
_entity.id
_entity.type
_entity.pdbx_description
1 polymer ?
#
loop_
_entity_poly.entity_id
_entity_poly.type
_entity_poly.pdbx_seq_one_letter_code
_entity_poly.pdbx_strand_id
1 'polypeptide(L)'
;MSKFQLTKEMLGAMIPGNTKVDMWYDAIVEIFPKYDINTPERMAGFIAQCAHESNNFKSLEENLNYSESALIRVFGRYFGKSPKRSAKEYARNPEMIANYVYMDEFRKYKMGNVKEGDGWLFRGRGLKQLTGRENYTKFGKTVGMTAEEAAEYVATERGAIESACWFWKTFKLNAIADKGDIVKMTKKINGGDIGLADRTKRYKAAIEIMGGKIPTPKKSKVDYVTVTTGDRGDTVVALQKALNIGADGIFGPGTKRALRAWQASNGLVADGVAGPATLKKMFG
;
A
#
# COMPACT_ATOMS: atom_id res chain seq x y z
N MET A 1 -15.79 26.61 15.22
CA MET A 1 -16.02 25.83 13.98
C MET A 1 -15.92 24.36 14.34
N SER A 2 -16.86 23.53 13.88
CA SER A 2 -16.76 22.07 14.06
C SER A 2 -15.48 21.56 13.38
N LYS A 3 -14.70 20.70 14.05
CA LYS A 3 -13.54 20.05 13.43
C LYS A 3 -14.07 19.10 12.35
N PHE A 4 -13.46 19.12 11.16
CA PHE A 4 -13.83 18.19 10.10
C PHE A 4 -13.63 16.74 10.59
N GLN A 5 -14.62 15.89 10.35
CA GLN A 5 -14.59 14.49 10.75
C GLN A 5 -14.47 13.60 9.50
N LEU A 6 -13.33 12.93 9.37
CA LEU A 6 -13.15 11.87 8.40
C LEU A 6 -14.06 10.69 8.76
N THR A 7 -14.74 10.08 7.78
CA THR A 7 -15.47 8.82 7.96
C THR A 7 -14.74 7.64 7.31
N LYS A 8 -15.12 6.41 7.70
CA LYS A 8 -14.58 5.18 7.11
C LYS A 8 -14.89 5.08 5.62
N GLU A 9 -16.10 5.49 5.22
CA GLU A 9 -16.56 5.49 3.83
C GLU A 9 -15.73 6.47 2.99
N MET A 10 -15.45 7.66 3.53
CA MET A 10 -14.56 8.62 2.88
C MET A 10 -13.15 8.03 2.68
N LEU A 11 -12.57 7.42 3.72
CA LEU A 11 -11.27 6.77 3.60
C LEU A 11 -11.29 5.65 2.56
N GLY A 12 -12.26 4.74 2.64
CA GLY A 12 -12.41 3.64 1.68
C GLY A 12 -12.51 4.11 0.23
N ALA A 13 -13.21 5.22 -0.02
CA ALA A 13 -13.28 5.84 -1.34
C ALA A 13 -11.93 6.44 -1.81
N MET A 14 -11.09 6.92 -0.90
CA MET A 14 -9.76 7.47 -1.22
C MET A 14 -8.68 6.40 -1.43
N ILE A 15 -8.83 5.21 -0.84
CA ILE A 15 -7.91 4.07 -0.99
C ILE A 15 -8.60 2.84 -1.59
N PRO A 16 -9.10 2.92 -2.84
CA PRO A 16 -9.93 1.87 -3.41
C PRO A 16 -9.20 0.53 -3.52
N GLY A 17 -9.92 -0.55 -3.23
CA GLY A 17 -9.41 -1.92 -3.26
C GLY A 17 -8.54 -2.31 -2.06
N ASN A 18 -8.38 -1.43 -1.06
CA ASN A 18 -7.80 -1.81 0.22
C ASN A 18 -8.84 -2.57 1.07
N THR A 19 -8.46 -3.73 1.61
CA THR A 19 -9.36 -4.56 2.43
C THR A 19 -9.25 -4.29 3.93
N LYS A 20 -8.31 -3.42 4.34
CA LYS A 20 -8.00 -3.08 5.74
C LYS A 20 -8.41 -1.65 6.10
N VAL A 21 -9.44 -1.10 5.43
CA VAL A 21 -9.88 0.29 5.64
C VAL A 21 -10.15 0.61 7.10
N ASP A 22 -10.74 -0.32 7.85
CA ASP A 22 -10.99 -0.16 9.29
C ASP A 22 -9.70 0.09 10.09
N MET A 23 -8.68 -0.75 9.89
CA MET A 23 -7.39 -0.61 10.59
C MET A 23 -6.69 0.71 10.25
N TRP A 24 -6.74 1.11 8.97
CA TRP A 24 -6.19 2.38 8.52
C TRP A 24 -6.95 3.58 9.09
N TYR A 25 -8.28 3.48 9.16
CA TYR A 25 -9.12 4.51 9.75
C TYR A 25 -8.80 4.69 11.22
N ASP A 26 -8.75 3.62 11.99
CA ASP A 26 -8.46 3.65 13.43
C ASP A 26 -7.08 4.28 13.70
N ALA A 27 -6.07 3.93 12.90
CA ALA A 27 -4.75 4.56 12.98
C ALA A 27 -4.80 6.06 12.63
N ILE A 28 -5.52 6.44 11.57
CA ILE A 28 -5.62 7.83 11.13
C ILE A 28 -6.29 8.72 12.18
N VAL A 29 -7.45 8.30 12.70
CA VAL A 29 -8.21 9.12 13.66
C VAL A 29 -7.45 9.35 14.95
N GLU A 30 -6.61 8.40 15.35
CA GLU A 30 -5.77 8.56 16.54
C GLU A 30 -4.52 9.42 16.28
N ILE A 31 -3.86 9.24 15.13
CA ILE A 31 -2.55 9.85 14.88
C ILE A 31 -2.67 11.26 14.30
N PHE A 32 -3.58 11.51 13.36
CA PHE A 32 -3.69 12.82 12.68
C PHE A 32 -3.78 14.02 13.63
N PRO A 33 -4.55 13.97 14.74
CA PRO A 33 -4.60 15.06 15.71
C PRO A 33 -3.23 15.41 16.31
N LYS A 34 -2.33 14.43 16.51
CA LYS A 34 -0.98 14.64 17.06
C LYS A 34 -0.06 15.45 16.14
N TYR A 35 -0.43 15.56 14.86
CA TYR A 35 0.36 16.21 13.79
C TYR A 35 -0.39 17.37 13.12
N ASP A 36 -1.52 17.80 13.69
CA ASP A 36 -2.38 18.86 13.14
C ASP A 36 -2.86 18.61 11.70
N ILE A 37 -3.02 17.35 11.31
CA ILE A 37 -3.57 16.97 10.00
C ILE A 37 -5.10 16.89 10.14
N ASN A 38 -5.74 18.06 10.30
CA ASN A 38 -7.10 18.17 10.83
C ASN A 38 -8.06 19.02 9.98
N THR A 39 -7.63 19.47 8.80
CA THR A 39 -8.49 20.11 7.79
C THR A 39 -8.68 19.20 6.58
N PRO A 40 -9.78 19.37 5.81
CA PRO A 40 -9.97 18.64 4.57
C PRO A 40 -8.75 18.69 3.64
N GLU A 41 -8.15 19.86 3.47
CA GLU A 41 -7.04 20.05 2.54
C GLU A 41 -5.78 19.31 2.99
N ARG A 42 -5.50 19.30 4.30
CA ARG A 42 -4.38 18.56 4.90
C ARG A 42 -4.59 17.06 4.80
N MET A 43 -5.77 16.57 5.20
CA MET A 43 -6.08 15.15 5.14
C MET A 43 -6.08 14.65 3.69
N ALA A 44 -6.70 15.39 2.76
CA ALA A 44 -6.73 15.03 1.34
C ALA A 44 -5.33 15.01 0.74
N GLY A 45 -4.52 16.03 1.02
CA GLY A 45 -3.13 16.10 0.57
C GLY A 45 -2.30 14.92 1.09
N PHE A 46 -2.41 14.63 2.38
CA PHE A 46 -1.69 13.53 3.02
C PHE A 46 -2.09 12.17 2.43
N ILE A 47 -3.39 11.87 2.40
CA ILE A 47 -3.91 10.57 1.94
C ILE A 47 -3.62 10.38 0.46
N ALA A 48 -3.80 11.39 -0.39
CA ALA A 48 -3.50 11.30 -1.82
C ALA A 48 -2.03 10.98 -2.09
N GLN A 49 -1.11 11.64 -1.37
CA GLN A 49 0.32 11.39 -1.49
C GLN A 49 0.66 9.98 -1.02
N CYS A 50 0.23 9.59 0.18
CA CYS A 50 0.53 8.27 0.71
C CYS A 50 -0.09 7.14 -0.13
N ALA A 51 -1.30 7.33 -0.66
CA ALA A 51 -1.99 6.33 -1.47
C ALA A 51 -1.29 6.09 -2.82
N HIS A 52 -0.68 7.12 -3.41
CA HIS A 52 0.14 6.95 -4.60
C HIS A 52 1.38 6.07 -4.32
N GLU A 53 2.07 6.33 -3.20
CA GLU A 53 3.36 5.69 -2.87
C GLU A 53 3.23 4.22 -2.47
N SER A 54 2.10 3.85 -1.90
CA SER A 54 1.89 2.58 -1.21
C SER A 54 0.84 1.71 -1.88
N ASN A 55 0.50 2.01 -3.14
CA ASN A 55 -0.56 1.31 -3.88
C ASN A 55 -1.87 1.28 -3.08
N ASN A 56 -2.41 2.44 -2.75
CA ASN A 56 -3.61 2.61 -1.90
C ASN A 56 -3.46 1.96 -0.51
N PHE A 57 -2.32 2.15 0.16
CA PHE A 57 -2.01 1.58 1.48
C PHE A 57 -1.99 0.03 1.50
N LYS A 58 -1.72 -0.61 0.36
CA LYS A 58 -1.61 -2.09 0.25
C LYS A 58 -0.18 -2.58 0.39
N SER A 59 0.81 -1.69 0.30
CA SER A 59 2.23 -2.05 0.31
C SER A 59 2.98 -1.18 1.33
N LEU A 60 3.54 -1.83 2.35
CA LEU A 60 4.29 -1.17 3.43
C LEU A 60 5.77 -1.49 3.42
N GLU A 61 6.25 -2.37 2.55
CA GLU A 61 7.67 -2.65 2.39
C GLU A 61 8.03 -2.61 0.91
N GLU A 62 9.24 -2.19 0.61
CA GLU A 62 9.81 -2.36 -0.72
C GLU A 62 10.00 -3.84 -1.08
N ASN A 63 9.89 -4.15 -2.37
CA ASN A 63 10.22 -5.47 -2.88
C ASN A 63 11.63 -5.45 -3.50
N LEU A 64 12.56 -6.12 -2.83
CA LEU A 64 13.95 -6.27 -3.30
C LEU A 64 14.20 -7.61 -4.01
N ASN A 65 13.16 -8.37 -4.35
CA ASN A 65 13.29 -9.66 -5.04
C ASN A 65 13.52 -9.50 -6.56
N TYR A 66 14.68 -8.96 -6.93
CA TYR A 66 15.06 -8.69 -8.32
C TYR A 66 15.68 -9.91 -9.02
N SER A 67 15.40 -10.08 -10.31
CA SER A 67 16.18 -10.94 -11.19
C SER A 67 17.56 -10.33 -11.47
N GLU A 68 18.51 -11.12 -11.96
CA GLU A 68 19.83 -10.65 -12.38
C GLU A 68 19.75 -9.47 -13.37
N SER A 69 18.95 -9.61 -14.43
CA SER A 69 18.77 -8.54 -15.43
C SER A 69 18.12 -7.28 -14.85
N ALA A 70 17.24 -7.42 -13.87
CA ALA A 70 16.61 -6.29 -13.21
C ALA A 70 17.58 -5.58 -12.25
N LEU A 71 18.46 -6.32 -11.54
CA LEU A 71 19.52 -5.74 -10.73
C LEU A 71 20.47 -4.86 -11.55
N ILE A 72 20.89 -5.32 -12.73
CA ILE A 72 21.75 -4.53 -13.63
C ILE A 72 21.04 -3.25 -14.08
N ARG A 73 19.72 -3.33 -14.37
CA ARG A 73 18.94 -2.18 -14.82
C ARG A 73 18.67 -1.16 -13.71
N VAL A 74 18.30 -1.60 -12.51
CA VAL A 74 17.88 -0.74 -11.39
C VAL A 74 19.06 -0.29 -10.54
N PHE A 75 20.00 -1.20 -10.28
CA PHE A 75 21.15 -1.01 -9.42
C PHE A 75 22.47 -1.14 -10.19
N GLY A 76 22.49 -0.72 -11.47
CA GLY A 76 23.68 -0.84 -12.34
C GLY A 76 24.92 -0.07 -11.87
N ARG A 77 24.78 0.80 -10.87
CA ARG A 77 25.92 1.37 -10.14
C ARG A 77 26.66 0.31 -9.32
N TYR A 78 25.93 -0.61 -8.70
CA TYR A 78 26.43 -1.63 -7.78
C TYR A 78 26.75 -2.95 -8.48
N PHE A 79 25.98 -3.29 -9.52
CA PHE A 79 26.12 -4.56 -10.24
C PHE A 79 26.56 -4.36 -11.68
N GLY A 80 27.43 -5.24 -12.17
CA GLY A 80 27.92 -5.21 -13.55
C GLY A 80 29.29 -5.87 -13.70
N LYS A 81 30.04 -5.47 -14.72
CA LYS A 81 31.43 -5.91 -14.91
C LYS A 81 32.32 -5.38 -13.78
N SER A 82 33.39 -6.11 -13.47
CA SER A 82 34.43 -5.72 -12.52
C SER A 82 34.83 -4.25 -12.71
N PRO A 83 34.96 -3.45 -11.62
CA PRO A 83 35.03 -3.85 -10.21
C PRO A 83 33.67 -3.99 -9.49
N LYS A 84 32.54 -3.94 -10.21
CA LYS A 84 31.20 -4.12 -9.61
C LYS A 84 30.94 -5.58 -9.23
N ARG A 85 30.02 -5.81 -8.30
CA ARG A 85 29.64 -7.17 -7.89
C ARG A 85 28.80 -7.86 -8.97
N SER A 86 28.84 -9.19 -8.98
CA SER A 86 28.04 -10.02 -9.88
C SER A 86 26.55 -9.90 -9.53
N ALA A 87 25.71 -9.49 -10.48
CA ALA A 87 24.26 -9.48 -10.27
C ALA A 87 23.68 -10.88 -10.04
N LYS A 88 24.31 -11.91 -10.64
CA LYS A 88 23.86 -13.30 -10.54
C LYS A 88 23.90 -13.84 -9.11
N GLU A 89 24.92 -13.44 -8.34
CA GLU A 89 25.08 -13.85 -6.94
C GLU A 89 24.01 -13.26 -6.02
N TYR A 90 23.45 -12.09 -6.38
CA TYR A 90 22.48 -11.36 -5.56
C TYR A 90 21.04 -11.56 -6.02
N ALA A 91 20.83 -12.07 -7.24
CA ALA A 91 19.50 -12.27 -7.80
C ALA A 91 18.64 -13.14 -6.88
N ARG A 92 17.38 -12.71 -6.69
CA ARG A 92 16.40 -13.39 -5.83
C ARG A 92 16.81 -13.49 -4.36
N ASN A 93 17.75 -12.66 -3.89
CA ASN A 93 18.15 -12.60 -2.49
C ASN A 93 17.96 -11.18 -1.91
N PRO A 94 16.74 -10.82 -1.49
CA PRO A 94 16.39 -9.46 -1.04
C PRO A 94 17.28 -8.91 0.08
N GLU A 95 17.63 -9.76 1.05
CA GLU A 95 18.45 -9.37 2.20
C GLU A 95 19.89 -9.06 1.78
N MET A 96 20.51 -9.93 0.98
CA MET A 96 21.84 -9.65 0.43
C MET A 96 21.84 -8.39 -0.44
N ILE A 97 20.78 -8.18 -1.24
CA ILE A 97 20.63 -6.96 -2.05
C ILE A 97 20.60 -5.74 -1.13
N ALA A 98 19.74 -5.73 -0.12
CA ALA A 98 19.59 -4.61 0.81
C ALA A 98 20.90 -4.31 1.56
N ASN A 99 21.52 -5.34 2.13
CA ASN A 99 22.79 -5.25 2.85
C ASN A 99 23.95 -4.80 1.95
N TYR A 100 23.82 -4.86 0.63
CA TYR A 100 24.80 -4.27 -0.27
C TYR A 100 24.42 -2.84 -0.70
N VAL A 101 23.20 -2.63 -1.20
CA VAL A 101 22.79 -1.35 -1.83
C VAL A 101 22.50 -0.23 -0.82
N TYR A 102 22.21 -0.58 0.43
CA TYR A 102 21.87 0.36 1.50
C TYR A 102 22.96 0.57 2.55
N MET A 103 24.05 -0.20 2.52
CA MET A 103 25.17 0.03 3.43
C MET A 103 25.96 1.29 3.04
N ASP A 104 26.30 2.08 4.06
CA ASP A 104 26.95 3.37 3.87
C ASP A 104 28.29 3.22 3.15
N GLU A 105 29.03 2.15 3.41
CA GLU A 105 30.29 1.81 2.74
C GLU A 105 30.21 1.98 1.21
N PHE A 106 29.12 1.51 0.58
CA PHE A 106 28.97 1.48 -0.87
C PHE A 106 28.22 2.70 -1.44
N ARG A 107 27.76 3.61 -0.58
CA ARG A 107 26.91 4.74 -0.97
C ARG A 107 27.66 6.07 -0.98
N LYS A 108 27.22 6.93 -1.91
CA LYS A 108 27.66 8.34 -1.97
C LYS A 108 27.03 9.14 -0.83
N TYR A 109 25.72 9.03 -0.68
CA TYR A 109 24.96 9.67 0.41
C TYR A 109 24.72 8.64 1.50
N LYS A 110 25.28 8.93 2.67
CA LYS A 110 25.21 8.11 3.86
C LYS A 110 23.82 8.23 4.50
N MET A 111 23.37 7.17 5.14
CA MET A 111 22.08 7.07 5.84
C MET A 111 22.20 6.43 7.22
N GLY A 112 23.43 6.30 7.73
CA GLY A 112 23.75 5.75 9.05
C GLY A 112 23.87 4.23 9.09
N ASN A 113 23.76 3.52 7.95
CA ASN A 113 23.82 2.06 7.90
C ASN A 113 25.28 1.60 7.94
N VAL A 114 25.79 1.26 9.12
CA VAL A 114 27.21 0.97 9.36
C VAL A 114 27.46 -0.38 10.02
N LYS A 115 26.43 -1.00 10.60
CA LYS A 115 26.53 -2.36 11.15
C LYS A 115 26.11 -3.39 10.11
N GLU A 116 26.68 -4.58 10.21
CA GLU A 116 26.23 -5.72 9.42
C GLU A 116 24.71 -5.93 9.60
N GLY A 117 24.00 -6.16 8.49
CA GLY A 117 22.55 -6.31 8.49
C GLY A 117 21.74 -4.99 8.45
N ASP A 118 22.37 -3.82 8.64
CA ASP A 118 21.64 -2.54 8.68
C ASP A 118 20.90 -2.25 7.37
N GLY A 119 21.48 -2.65 6.22
CA GLY A 119 20.85 -2.42 4.93
C GLY A 119 19.48 -3.10 4.83
N TRP A 120 19.36 -4.33 5.30
CA TRP A 120 18.09 -5.06 5.35
C TRP A 120 17.20 -4.60 6.49
N LEU A 121 17.76 -4.39 7.67
CA LEU A 121 17.00 -4.00 8.86
C LEU A 121 16.32 -2.64 8.68
N PHE A 122 17.01 -1.68 8.06
CA PHE A 122 16.51 -0.32 7.77
C PHE A 122 16.19 -0.09 6.30
N ARG A 123 15.77 -1.14 5.59
CA ARG A 123 15.17 -1.04 4.25
C ARG A 123 13.90 -0.19 4.28
N GLY A 124 13.45 0.27 3.12
CA GLY A 124 12.26 1.10 2.95
C GLY A 124 10.98 0.46 3.46
N ARG A 125 10.35 1.10 4.47
CA ARG A 125 9.02 0.71 4.97
C ARG A 125 8.05 1.87 5.17
N GLY A 126 6.79 1.51 5.43
CA GLY A 126 5.69 2.42 5.69
C GLY A 126 5.19 3.12 4.42
N LEU A 127 4.20 4.00 4.59
CA LEU A 127 3.53 4.68 3.49
C LEU A 127 4.43 5.65 2.71
N LYS A 128 5.55 6.07 3.32
CA LYS A 128 6.52 7.02 2.75
C LYS A 128 7.93 6.45 2.62
N GLN A 129 8.11 5.13 2.67
CA GLN A 129 9.38 4.46 2.41
C GLN A 129 10.53 5.03 3.29
N LEU A 130 10.32 5.07 4.61
CA LEU A 130 11.34 5.45 5.57
C LEU A 130 12.51 4.46 5.44
N THR A 131 13.72 4.97 5.16
CA THR A 131 14.88 4.14 4.80
C THR A 131 16.14 4.66 5.50
N GLY A 132 16.97 3.75 6.00
CA GLY A 132 18.26 4.03 6.62
C GLY A 132 18.18 4.28 8.12
N ARG A 133 19.16 3.73 8.86
CA ARG A 133 19.27 3.81 10.32
C ARG A 133 19.08 5.21 10.84
N GLU A 134 19.70 6.22 10.21
CA GLU A 134 19.60 7.60 10.65
C GLU A 134 18.15 8.12 10.66
N ASN A 135 17.38 7.80 9.62
CA ASN A 135 15.98 8.20 9.54
C ASN A 135 15.11 7.45 10.55
N TYR A 136 15.35 6.15 10.73
CA TYR A 136 14.69 5.35 11.76
C TYR A 136 15.02 5.82 13.17
N THR A 137 16.27 6.20 13.46
CA THR A 137 16.66 6.81 14.74
C THR A 137 15.95 8.14 14.97
N LYS A 138 15.91 9.02 13.96
CA LYS A 138 15.23 10.32 14.08
C LYS A 138 13.74 10.16 14.32
N PHE A 139 13.08 9.26 13.60
CA PHE A 139 11.67 8.96 13.82
C PHE A 139 11.43 8.29 15.17
N GLY A 140 12.19 7.23 15.50
CA GLY A 140 12.10 6.50 16.76
C GLY A 140 12.19 7.41 17.97
N LYS A 141 13.13 8.37 17.96
CA LYS A 141 13.25 9.39 19.02
C LYS A 141 11.97 10.18 19.26
N THR A 142 11.16 10.45 18.22
CA THR A 142 9.90 11.20 18.37
C THR A 142 8.76 10.39 18.99
N VAL A 143 8.87 9.06 18.99
CA VAL A 143 7.90 8.13 19.56
C VAL A 143 8.45 7.31 20.73
N GLY A 144 9.65 7.67 21.24
CA GLY A 144 10.28 7.00 22.38
C GLY A 144 10.84 5.61 22.09
N MET A 145 11.21 5.33 20.84
CA MET A 145 11.71 4.04 20.37
C MET A 145 13.18 4.13 19.92
N THR A 146 13.90 3.01 20.03
CA THR A 146 15.16 2.77 19.31
C THR A 146 14.92 2.70 17.79
N ALA A 147 15.99 2.71 17.00
CA ALA A 147 15.85 2.59 15.54
C ALA A 147 15.28 1.21 15.15
N GLU A 148 15.71 0.17 15.84
CA GLU A 148 15.30 -1.22 15.66
C GLU A 148 13.81 -1.41 15.96
N GLU A 149 13.34 -0.95 17.13
CA GLU A 149 11.90 -0.95 17.46
C GLU A 149 11.09 -0.12 16.46
N ALA A 150 11.62 1.03 16.04
CA ALA A 150 10.96 1.85 15.02
C ALA A 150 10.89 1.12 13.66
N ALA A 151 11.88 0.29 13.31
CA ALA A 151 11.88 -0.49 12.07
C ALA A 151 10.73 -1.49 12.02
N GLU A 152 10.47 -2.18 13.13
CA GLU A 152 9.31 -3.07 13.28
C GLU A 152 8.00 -2.28 13.32
N TYR A 153 7.97 -1.17 14.08
CA TYR A 153 6.77 -0.36 14.24
C TYR A 153 6.27 0.20 12.91
N VAL A 154 7.16 0.72 12.05
CA VAL A 154 6.82 1.31 10.75
C VAL A 154 6.19 0.29 9.78
N ALA A 155 6.38 -1.02 10.01
CA ALA A 155 5.75 -2.08 9.22
C ALA A 155 4.27 -2.33 9.60
N THR A 156 3.79 -1.75 10.70
CA THR A 156 2.38 -1.81 11.13
C THR A 156 1.56 -0.68 10.52
N GLU A 157 0.24 -0.81 10.42
CA GLU A 157 -0.64 0.26 9.92
C GLU A 157 -0.48 1.54 10.73
N ARG A 158 -0.40 1.41 12.05
CA ARG A 158 -0.21 2.53 12.98
C ARG A 158 1.13 3.24 12.78
N GLY A 159 2.24 2.49 12.81
CA GLY A 159 3.56 3.07 12.63
C GLY A 159 3.81 3.58 11.20
N ALA A 160 3.17 2.99 10.19
CA ALA A 160 3.22 3.47 8.82
C ALA A 160 2.51 4.83 8.66
N ILE A 161 1.37 5.05 9.34
CA ILE A 161 0.73 6.37 9.41
C ILE A 161 1.61 7.35 10.19
N GLU A 162 2.08 6.97 11.38
CA GLU A 162 2.80 7.89 12.27
C GLU A 162 4.16 8.33 11.69
N SER A 163 4.90 7.42 11.07
CA SER A 163 6.15 7.76 10.36
C SER A 163 5.90 8.66 9.14
N ALA A 164 4.81 8.45 8.41
CA ALA A 164 4.41 9.33 7.32
C ALA A 164 3.97 10.72 7.82
N CYS A 165 3.26 10.80 8.95
CA CYS A 165 2.91 12.06 9.62
C CYS A 165 4.15 12.81 10.13
N TRP A 166 5.12 12.09 10.70
CA TRP A 166 6.41 12.64 11.09
C TRP A 166 7.18 13.21 9.90
N PHE A 167 7.25 12.48 8.78
CA PHE A 167 7.82 12.98 7.54
C PHE A 167 7.08 14.26 7.10
N TRP A 168 5.75 14.21 7.05
CA TRP A 168 4.91 15.34 6.63
C TRP A 168 5.17 16.61 7.44
N LYS A 169 5.25 16.47 8.78
CA LYS A 169 5.60 17.57 9.70
C LYS A 169 7.01 18.08 9.46
N THR A 170 7.99 17.17 9.31
CA THR A 170 9.40 17.51 9.07
C THR A 170 9.57 18.34 7.79
N PHE A 171 8.81 18.02 6.74
CA PHE A 171 8.82 18.75 5.48
C PHE A 171 7.87 19.97 5.44
N LYS A 172 7.22 20.30 6.57
CA LYS A 172 6.31 21.45 6.75
C LYS A 172 5.16 21.47 5.74
N LEU A 173 4.61 20.30 5.43
CA LEU A 173 3.63 20.16 4.35
C LEU A 173 2.23 20.70 4.69
N ASN A 174 1.87 20.84 5.97
CA ASN A 174 0.60 21.45 6.39
C ASN A 174 0.38 22.82 5.73
N ALA A 175 1.37 23.72 5.79
CA ALA A 175 1.27 25.07 5.23
C ALA A 175 1.14 25.11 3.69
N ILE A 176 1.52 24.02 3.01
CA ILE A 176 1.39 23.88 1.57
C ILE A 176 0.01 23.29 1.23
N ALA A 177 -0.43 22.29 2.00
CA ALA A 177 -1.76 21.71 1.89
C ALA A 177 -2.85 22.75 2.16
N ASP A 178 -2.67 23.65 3.13
CA ASP A 178 -3.60 24.75 3.44
C ASP A 178 -3.87 25.67 2.23
N LYS A 179 -2.96 25.69 1.25
CA LYS A 179 -3.10 26.44 -0.01
C LYS A 179 -3.62 25.61 -1.17
N GLY A 180 -3.89 24.33 -0.94
CA GLY A 180 -4.26 23.35 -1.97
C GLY A 180 -3.18 23.06 -3.02
N ASP A 181 -1.92 23.37 -2.74
CA ASP A 181 -0.84 23.33 -3.72
C ASP A 181 -0.24 21.92 -3.86
N ILE A 182 -0.96 21.04 -4.56
CA ILE A 182 -0.56 19.64 -4.78
C ILE A 182 0.73 19.49 -5.58
N VAL A 183 1.04 20.45 -6.46
CA VAL A 183 2.27 20.46 -7.24
C VAL A 183 3.46 20.67 -6.31
N LYS A 184 3.40 21.69 -5.46
CA LYS A 184 4.47 21.98 -4.50
C LYS A 184 4.60 20.89 -3.44
N MET A 185 3.49 20.31 -2.97
CA MET A 185 3.55 19.13 -2.09
C MET A 185 4.30 17.98 -2.77
N THR A 186 3.96 17.64 -4.00
CA THR A 186 4.59 16.54 -4.75
C THR A 186 6.07 16.77 -4.97
N LYS A 187 6.45 17.98 -5.41
CA LYS A 187 7.87 18.34 -5.61
C LYS A 187 8.67 18.28 -4.32
N LYS A 188 8.07 18.70 -3.20
CA LYS A 188 8.72 18.65 -1.88
C LYS A 188 8.90 17.20 -1.39
N ILE A 189 7.95 16.31 -1.70
CA ILE A 189 7.98 14.90 -1.30
C ILE A 189 8.94 14.07 -2.15
N ASN A 190 8.93 14.24 -3.48
CA ASN A 190 9.66 13.36 -4.41
C ASN A 190 10.88 14.01 -5.07
N GLY A 191 11.12 15.30 -4.82
CA GLY A 191 12.20 16.05 -5.47
C GLY A 191 11.94 16.36 -6.96
N GLY A 192 10.70 16.18 -7.45
CA GLY A 192 10.34 16.42 -8.85
C GLY A 192 8.88 16.10 -9.16
N ASP A 193 8.58 15.92 -10.46
CA ASP A 193 7.22 15.75 -10.99
C ASP A 193 6.79 14.29 -11.19
N ILE A 194 7.62 13.33 -10.76
CA ILE A 194 7.34 11.90 -10.90
C ILE A 194 6.03 11.56 -10.17
N GLY A 195 5.06 11.02 -10.92
CA GLY A 195 3.74 10.64 -10.41
C GLY A 195 2.79 11.81 -10.15
N LEU A 196 3.13 13.05 -10.53
CA LEU A 196 2.32 14.24 -10.24
C LEU A 196 0.88 14.16 -10.78
N ALA A 197 0.68 13.62 -11.98
CA ALA A 197 -0.65 13.49 -12.58
C ALA A 197 -1.58 12.61 -11.73
N ASP A 198 -1.10 11.46 -11.27
CA ASP A 198 -1.87 10.56 -10.42
C ASP A 198 -2.11 11.16 -9.03
N ARG A 199 -1.10 11.78 -8.41
CA ARG A 199 -1.24 12.49 -7.12
C ARG A 199 -2.26 13.62 -7.21
N THR A 200 -2.25 14.38 -8.30
CA THR A 200 -3.23 15.46 -8.56
C THR A 200 -4.64 14.91 -8.72
N LYS A 201 -4.81 13.83 -9.47
CA LYS A 201 -6.10 13.15 -9.63
C LYS A 201 -6.65 12.68 -8.29
N ARG A 202 -5.81 12.01 -7.48
CA ARG A 202 -6.17 11.53 -6.13
C ARG A 202 -6.54 12.66 -5.20
N TYR A 203 -5.75 13.74 -5.21
CA TYR A 203 -6.02 14.90 -4.37
C TYR A 203 -7.35 15.56 -4.70
N LYS A 204 -7.64 15.79 -5.99
CA LYS A 204 -8.93 16.35 -6.41
C LYS A 204 -10.10 15.47 -5.98
N ALA A 205 -10.00 14.16 -6.19
CA ALA A 205 -11.02 13.21 -5.74
C ALA A 205 -11.20 13.22 -4.21
N ALA A 206 -10.10 13.28 -3.45
CA ALA A 206 -10.14 13.36 -2.00
C ALA A 206 -10.82 14.65 -1.49
N ILE A 207 -10.56 15.80 -2.14
CA ILE A 207 -11.24 17.07 -1.82
C ILE A 207 -12.75 16.97 -2.08
N GLU A 208 -13.16 16.37 -3.21
CA GLU A 208 -14.59 16.14 -3.50
C GLU A 208 -15.24 15.23 -2.44
N ILE A 209 -14.58 14.13 -2.08
CA ILE A 209 -15.02 13.19 -1.04
C ILE A 209 -15.21 13.91 0.31
N MET A 210 -14.23 14.73 0.71
CA MET A 210 -14.29 15.48 1.96
C MET A 210 -15.32 16.61 1.93
N GLY A 211 -15.64 17.14 0.74
CA GLY A 211 -16.79 18.03 0.54
C GLY A 211 -18.15 17.33 0.54
N GLY A 212 -18.20 16.03 0.87
CA GLY A 212 -19.44 15.23 0.95
C GLY A 212 -19.82 14.51 -0.34
N LYS A 213 -19.06 14.66 -1.43
CA LYS A 213 -19.28 13.92 -2.69
C LYS A 213 -18.54 12.60 -2.65
N ILE A 214 -19.05 11.66 -1.85
CA ILE A 214 -18.51 10.30 -1.82
C ILE A 214 -18.97 9.59 -3.10
N PRO A 215 -18.06 9.16 -4.00
CA PRO A 215 -18.44 8.36 -5.15
C PRO A 215 -19.16 7.13 -4.64
N THR A 216 -20.35 6.84 -5.19
CA THR A 216 -20.94 5.52 -4.99
C THR A 216 -19.90 4.50 -5.44
N PRO A 217 -19.58 3.48 -4.62
CA PRO A 217 -18.75 2.40 -5.08
C PRO A 217 -19.38 1.95 -6.39
N LYS A 218 -18.64 2.01 -7.50
CA LYS A 218 -19.08 1.29 -8.68
C LYS A 218 -19.21 -0.14 -8.18
N LYS A 219 -20.45 -0.62 -7.99
CA LYS A 219 -20.71 -2.06 -8.06
C LYS A 219 -20.00 -2.41 -9.35
N SER A 220 -18.90 -3.15 -9.23
CA SER A 220 -18.32 -3.76 -10.40
C SER A 220 -19.51 -4.47 -11.02
N LYS A 221 -19.95 -4.03 -12.20
CA LYS A 221 -20.58 -4.95 -13.12
C LYS A 221 -19.47 -5.96 -13.39
N VAL A 222 -19.29 -6.90 -12.47
CA VAL A 222 -18.60 -8.12 -12.79
C VAL A 222 -19.56 -8.73 -13.77
N ASP A 223 -19.22 -8.68 -15.05
CA ASP A 223 -19.87 -9.53 -16.02
C ASP A 223 -19.48 -10.95 -15.61
N TYR A 224 -20.31 -11.54 -14.74
CA TYR A 224 -20.04 -12.84 -14.18
C TYR A 224 -20.06 -13.85 -15.32
N VAL A 225 -18.88 -14.35 -15.65
CA VAL A 225 -18.74 -15.42 -16.63
C VAL A 225 -18.98 -16.76 -15.96
N THR A 226 -19.48 -17.72 -16.72
CA THR A 226 -19.61 -19.08 -16.19
C THR A 226 -18.23 -19.60 -15.81
N VAL A 227 -18.08 -20.09 -14.58
CA VAL A 227 -16.81 -20.65 -14.07
C VAL A 227 -17.00 -22.06 -13.51
N THR A 228 -16.01 -22.90 -13.74
CA THR A 228 -15.92 -24.30 -13.29
C THR A 228 -14.50 -24.63 -12.85
N THR A 229 -14.28 -25.89 -12.46
CA THR A 229 -12.97 -26.38 -12.00
C THR A 229 -11.87 -26.11 -13.03
N GLY A 230 -10.78 -25.49 -12.58
CA GLY A 230 -9.66 -25.08 -13.41
C GLY A 230 -9.64 -23.58 -13.75
N ASP A 231 -10.80 -22.92 -13.71
CA ASP A 231 -10.91 -21.49 -14.03
C ASP A 231 -10.30 -20.60 -12.96
N ARG A 232 -9.94 -19.38 -13.37
CA ARG A 232 -9.36 -18.35 -12.51
C ARG A 232 -9.95 -16.99 -12.81
N GLY A 233 -9.89 -16.08 -11.83
CA GLY A 233 -10.20 -14.66 -12.02
C GLY A 233 -11.35 -14.14 -11.15
N ASP A 234 -11.82 -12.95 -11.48
CA ASP A 234 -12.69 -12.15 -10.59
C ASP A 234 -14.04 -12.82 -10.27
N THR A 235 -14.61 -13.57 -11.21
CA THR A 235 -15.85 -14.34 -10.95
C THR A 235 -15.60 -15.46 -9.94
N VAL A 236 -14.42 -16.12 -9.99
CA VAL A 236 -14.03 -17.14 -9.01
C VAL A 236 -13.81 -16.52 -7.63
N VAL A 237 -13.14 -15.36 -7.56
CA VAL A 237 -12.96 -14.63 -6.29
C VAL A 237 -14.30 -14.25 -5.68
N ALA A 238 -15.23 -13.71 -6.48
CA ALA A 238 -16.57 -13.33 -6.02
C ALA A 238 -17.36 -14.55 -5.54
N LEU A 239 -17.31 -15.66 -6.27
CA LEU A 239 -17.92 -16.94 -5.92
C LEU A 239 -17.39 -17.46 -4.58
N GLN A 240 -16.06 -17.52 -4.40
CA GLN A 240 -15.45 -18.00 -3.17
C GLN A 240 -15.83 -17.15 -1.95
N LYS A 241 -15.89 -15.82 -2.11
CA LYS A 241 -16.38 -14.91 -1.06
C LYS A 241 -17.84 -15.17 -0.70
N ALA A 242 -18.71 -15.32 -1.70
CA ALA A 242 -20.13 -15.59 -1.47
C ALA A 242 -20.38 -16.96 -0.83
N LEU A 243 -19.50 -17.94 -1.08
CA LEU A 243 -19.50 -19.25 -0.44
C LEU A 243 -18.84 -19.25 0.95
N ASN A 244 -18.35 -18.09 1.43
CA ASN A 244 -17.63 -17.94 2.69
C ASN A 244 -16.42 -18.90 2.84
N ILE A 245 -15.64 -19.03 1.77
CA ILE A 245 -14.38 -19.80 1.74
C ILE A 245 -13.20 -18.89 1.37
N GLY A 246 -11.97 -19.38 1.55
CA GLY A 246 -10.77 -18.67 1.10
C GLY A 246 -10.86 -18.30 -0.39
N ALA A 247 -10.63 -17.02 -0.71
CA ALA A 247 -10.84 -16.46 -2.03
C ALA A 247 -9.51 -16.21 -2.77
N ASP A 248 -8.85 -17.30 -3.17
CA ASP A 248 -7.58 -17.29 -3.92
C ASP A 248 -7.75 -17.01 -5.42
N GLY A 249 -9.00 -16.97 -5.91
CA GLY A 249 -9.34 -16.75 -7.31
C GLY A 249 -9.06 -17.95 -8.21
N ILE A 250 -8.84 -19.14 -7.65
CA ILE A 250 -8.60 -20.40 -8.37
C ILE A 250 -9.73 -21.39 -8.06
N PHE A 251 -10.45 -21.82 -9.09
CA PHE A 251 -11.57 -22.73 -8.92
C PHE A 251 -11.04 -24.17 -8.77
N GLY A 252 -10.70 -24.54 -7.53
CA GLY A 252 -10.23 -25.89 -7.18
C GLY A 252 -11.35 -26.83 -6.68
N PRO A 253 -10.98 -28.07 -6.29
CA PRO A 253 -11.93 -29.05 -5.73
C PRO A 253 -12.67 -28.55 -4.48
N GLY A 254 -12.02 -27.72 -3.67
CA GLY A 254 -12.64 -27.07 -2.50
C GLY A 254 -13.79 -26.15 -2.88
N THR A 255 -13.57 -25.28 -3.88
CA THR A 255 -14.61 -24.39 -4.43
C THR A 255 -15.75 -25.18 -5.06
N LYS A 256 -15.45 -26.24 -5.82
CA LYS A 256 -16.48 -27.13 -6.40
C LYS A 256 -17.38 -27.74 -5.34
N ARG A 257 -16.79 -28.28 -4.27
CA ARG A 257 -17.54 -28.91 -3.17
C ARG A 257 -18.44 -27.90 -2.47
N ALA A 258 -17.91 -26.72 -2.12
CA ALA A 258 -18.67 -25.65 -1.49
C ALA A 258 -19.82 -25.17 -2.39
N LEU A 259 -19.56 -25.03 -3.69
CA LEU A 259 -20.59 -24.60 -4.64
C LEU A 259 -21.71 -25.63 -4.77
N ARG A 260 -21.40 -26.93 -4.86
CA ARG A 260 -22.44 -27.97 -4.93
C ARG A 260 -23.35 -27.96 -3.70
N ALA A 261 -22.76 -27.80 -2.51
CA ALA A 261 -23.53 -27.69 -1.27
C ALA A 261 -24.46 -26.48 -1.28
N TRP A 262 -23.95 -25.32 -1.72
CA TRP A 262 -24.73 -24.09 -1.85
C TRP A 262 -25.83 -24.21 -2.91
N GLN A 263 -25.55 -24.80 -4.07
CA GLN A 263 -26.56 -25.03 -5.12
C GLN A 263 -27.69 -25.93 -4.61
N ALA A 264 -27.35 -27.03 -3.93
CA ALA A 264 -28.33 -27.94 -3.34
C ALA A 264 -29.22 -27.24 -2.31
N SER A 265 -28.64 -26.40 -1.44
CA SER A 265 -29.41 -25.65 -0.43
C SER A 265 -30.24 -24.50 -1.02
N ASN A 266 -29.95 -24.08 -2.25
CA ASN A 266 -30.64 -23.00 -2.95
C ASN A 266 -31.60 -23.48 -4.05
N GLY A 267 -31.90 -24.78 -4.11
CA GLY A 267 -32.86 -25.36 -5.07
C GLY A 267 -32.35 -25.36 -6.51
N LEU A 268 -31.04 -25.37 -6.72
CA LEU A 268 -30.40 -25.44 -8.02
C LEU A 268 -29.82 -26.84 -8.26
N VAL A 269 -29.57 -27.18 -9.53
CA VAL A 269 -28.82 -28.38 -9.89
C VAL A 269 -27.41 -28.28 -9.28
N ALA A 270 -27.05 -29.22 -8.40
CA ALA A 270 -25.77 -29.25 -7.70
C ALA A 270 -24.64 -29.86 -8.56
N ASP A 271 -24.39 -29.24 -9.73
CA ASP A 271 -23.37 -29.64 -10.71
C ASP A 271 -21.96 -29.13 -10.39
N GLY A 272 -21.85 -28.13 -9.50
CA GLY A 272 -20.60 -27.49 -9.13
C GLY A 272 -20.06 -26.56 -10.21
N VAL A 273 -20.93 -26.05 -11.09
CA VAL A 273 -20.64 -25.06 -12.12
C VAL A 273 -21.39 -23.77 -11.79
N ALA A 274 -20.66 -22.65 -11.69
CA ALA A 274 -21.29 -21.35 -11.49
C ALA A 274 -21.78 -20.79 -12.83
N GLY A 275 -22.81 -21.41 -13.40
CA GLY A 275 -23.47 -20.95 -14.64
C GLY A 275 -24.50 -19.83 -14.41
N PRO A 276 -25.20 -19.35 -15.45
CA PRO A 276 -26.07 -18.18 -15.36
C PRO A 276 -27.13 -18.23 -14.26
N ALA A 277 -27.76 -19.39 -14.04
CA ALA A 277 -28.75 -19.57 -12.97
C ALA A 277 -28.12 -19.44 -11.57
N THR A 278 -26.93 -20.00 -11.37
CA THR A 278 -26.18 -19.92 -10.12
C THR A 278 -25.72 -18.48 -9.87
N LEU A 279 -25.12 -17.85 -10.87
CA LEU A 279 -24.63 -16.47 -10.78
C LEU A 279 -25.77 -15.47 -10.54
N LYS A 280 -26.91 -15.63 -11.23
CA LYS A 280 -28.12 -14.82 -10.99
C LYS A 280 -28.65 -15.01 -9.57
N LYS A 281 -28.70 -16.25 -9.06
CA LYS A 281 -29.19 -16.53 -7.71
C LYS A 281 -28.24 -15.97 -6.64
N MET A 282 -26.94 -15.97 -6.90
CA MET A 282 -25.91 -15.56 -5.94
C MET A 282 -25.62 -14.05 -5.94
N PHE A 283 -25.71 -13.39 -7.10
CA PHE A 283 -25.27 -12.00 -7.28
C PHE A 283 -26.30 -11.07 -7.96
N GLY A 284 -27.41 -11.62 -8.44
CA GLY A 284 -28.46 -10.89 -9.17
C GLY A 284 -29.51 -10.24 -8.28
#